data_AF-A0A1I3M820-F1
#
_entry.id   AF-A0A1I3M820-F1
#
_cell.length_a   1.000
_cell.length_b   1.000
_cell.length_c   1.000
_cell.angle_alpha   90.00
_cell.angle_beta   90.00
_cell.angle_gamma   90.00
#
_symmetry.space_group_name_H-M   'P 1'
#
loop_
_entity.id
_entity.type
_entity.pdbx_description
1 polymer ?
#
loop_
_entity_poly.entity_id
_entity_poly.type
_entity_poly.pdbx_seq_one_letter_code
_entity_poly.pdbx_strand_id
1 'polypeptide(L)'
;MRYFPSAARQRVVVASLATAATLGGLAIPLANADDGLKDKQKRVEQQIEAAHDDLGEASKRVQRTTAALEVARTKLVGAKAGLDDVRARLADAQARDREMQAKLVLAEEALEQARADVLAGQAALAAQRVMVVNTVNDVYENGDPQLLAFASLMEADSPEDLMRRMEATDAVVGSQDRAYAGLHEAEILLRVREGEVETAQQEMETRRADAAANLAMVRDLLEEARVARANVISLLQTNRDAREKALAARAKDKQVLATLKRREDRIKARIIAEAEAAARRGGGYQGDTGGLLTAPVNGYVTSPFGYRVHPIYGYYGLHDGTDFGVSCGQSLFAVAGGTVTDIYYSSVYGNRLYLSLGQVNGKNMTVVYNHAAGYRVGEGEQVARGEVVGYAGDTGWSTGCHLHFTVLVNGEPVDPMNFI
;
A
#
# COMPACT_ATOMS: atom_id res chain seq x y z
N MET A 1 33.39 -52.72 21.69
CA MET A 1 32.03 -53.19 22.07
C MET A 1 31.04 -52.16 21.50
N ARG A 2 30.51 -52.35 20.28
CA ARG A 2 29.22 -52.98 19.97
C ARG A 2 28.09 -52.53 20.91
N TYR A 3 27.18 -51.66 20.43
CA TYR A 3 25.80 -51.99 20.05
C TYR A 3 24.98 -50.74 19.66
N PHE A 4 24.53 -50.69 18.40
CA PHE A 4 23.20 -50.22 17.96
C PHE A 4 22.38 -51.51 17.64
N PRO A 5 21.08 -51.54 17.23
CA PRO A 5 19.95 -50.58 17.25
C PRO A 5 18.59 -51.27 17.61
N SER A 6 17.44 -50.57 17.50
CA SER A 6 16.22 -51.03 16.77
C SER A 6 15.14 -49.93 16.85
N ALA A 7 14.66 -49.37 15.73
CA ALA A 7 13.53 -49.80 14.87
C ALA A 7 12.17 -49.70 15.61
N ALA A 8 11.08 -49.14 15.08
CA ALA A 8 10.51 -49.22 13.73
C ALA A 8 9.61 -47.99 13.46
N ARG A 9 9.64 -47.35 12.28
CA ARG A 9 8.75 -47.56 11.11
C ARG A 9 7.28 -47.85 11.46
N GLN A 10 6.38 -46.93 11.08
CA GLN A 10 5.35 -47.18 10.05
C GLN A 10 4.70 -45.88 9.57
N ARG A 11 4.51 -45.81 8.24
CA ARG A 11 3.74 -44.79 7.51
C ARG A 11 2.28 -45.26 7.45
N VAL A 12 1.31 -44.36 7.62
CA VAL A 12 0.00 -44.42 6.93
C VAL A 12 -0.53 -43.00 6.73
N VAL A 13 -0.91 -42.71 5.49
CA VAL A 13 -1.67 -41.54 5.00
C VAL A 13 -3.17 -41.86 5.16
N VAL A 14 -4.03 -40.84 5.41
CA VAL A 14 -5.33 -40.59 4.74
C VAL A 14 -6.27 -39.73 5.62
N ALA A 15 -6.60 -38.55 5.08
CA ALA A 15 -7.89 -37.86 4.96
C ALA A 15 -8.90 -37.71 6.13
N SER A 16 -9.21 -36.44 6.39
CA SER A 16 -10.55 -35.79 6.36
C SER A 16 -11.61 -36.00 7.46
N LEU A 17 -12.13 -34.84 7.88
CA LEU A 17 -13.54 -34.45 8.15
C LEU A 17 -14.12 -34.48 9.58
N ALA A 18 -14.77 -33.34 9.89
CA ALA A 18 -16.06 -33.16 10.59
C ALA A 18 -16.05 -33.12 12.14
N THR A 19 -16.14 -31.94 12.78
CA THR A 19 -17.33 -31.16 13.24
C THR A 19 -17.90 -31.53 14.62
N ALA A 20 -18.00 -30.55 15.52
CA ALA A 20 -19.17 -30.17 16.35
C ALA A 20 -18.73 -29.09 17.37
N ALA A 21 -19.15 -27.82 17.28
CA ALA A 21 -20.48 -27.26 17.57
C ALA A 21 -20.73 -27.01 19.08
N THR A 22 -20.74 -25.74 19.48
CA THR A 22 -21.61 -25.23 20.55
C THR A 22 -22.22 -23.89 20.14
N LEU A 23 -23.55 -23.87 20.18
CA LEU A 23 -24.50 -22.83 19.81
C LEU A 23 -24.79 -21.86 20.96
N GLY A 24 -25.23 -20.65 20.59
CA GLY A 24 -25.96 -19.68 21.41
C GLY A 24 -25.65 -18.25 20.93
N GLY A 25 -26.49 -17.52 20.20
CA GLY A 25 -27.93 -17.60 20.00
C GLY A 25 -28.59 -16.29 20.49
N LEU A 26 -28.45 -15.20 19.74
CA LEU A 26 -29.33 -14.02 19.82
C LEU A 26 -29.62 -13.52 18.41
N ALA A 27 -30.91 -13.54 18.08
CA ALA A 27 -31.47 -13.31 16.76
C ALA A 27 -31.54 -11.82 16.41
N ILE A 28 -31.08 -11.47 15.21
CA ILE A 28 -31.46 -10.25 14.48
C ILE A 28 -32.00 -10.74 13.12
N PRO A 29 -33.15 -10.23 12.65
CA PRO A 29 -33.83 -10.79 11.49
C PRO A 29 -32.95 -10.72 10.24
N LEU A 30 -32.82 -11.87 9.58
CA LEU A 30 -32.29 -12.02 8.22
C LEU A 30 -33.21 -11.25 7.26
N ALA A 31 -32.76 -10.08 6.83
CA ALA A 31 -33.20 -9.45 5.60
C ALA A 31 -32.14 -9.72 4.53
N ASN A 32 -32.58 -10.39 3.46
CA ASN A 32 -31.76 -10.92 2.36
C ASN A 32 -30.76 -9.90 1.80
N ALA A 33 -29.47 -10.11 2.06
CA ALA A 33 -28.37 -9.38 1.40
C ALA A 33 -27.82 -10.12 0.16
N ASP A 34 -28.45 -11.22 -0.26
CA ASP A 34 -28.03 -12.05 -1.39
C ASP A 34 -28.66 -11.63 -2.73
N ASP A 35 -29.74 -10.83 -2.71
CA ASP A 35 -30.40 -10.34 -3.94
C ASP A 35 -29.68 -9.14 -4.59
N GLY A 36 -28.88 -8.38 -3.83
CA GLY A 36 -28.11 -7.25 -4.36
C GLY A 36 -26.89 -7.63 -5.20
N LEU A 37 -26.41 -8.87 -5.09
CA LEU A 37 -25.32 -9.40 -5.91
C LEU A 37 -25.84 -9.98 -7.23
N LYS A 38 -27.00 -10.64 -7.21
CA LYS A 38 -27.70 -11.11 -8.43
C LYS A 38 -28.09 -9.93 -9.35
N ASP A 39 -28.49 -8.80 -8.78
CA ASP A 39 -28.78 -7.55 -9.54
C ASP A 39 -27.54 -6.80 -10.05
N LYS A 40 -26.34 -7.12 -9.53
CA LYS A 40 -25.07 -6.63 -10.08
C LYS A 40 -24.55 -7.57 -11.16
N GLN A 41 -24.73 -8.88 -10.99
CA GLN A 41 -24.44 -9.90 -12.00
C GLN A 41 -25.31 -9.72 -13.26
N LYS A 42 -26.61 -9.42 -13.08
CA LYS A 42 -27.53 -9.11 -14.20
C LYS A 42 -27.17 -7.84 -14.98
N ARG A 43 -26.59 -6.84 -14.30
CA ARG A 43 -26.08 -5.61 -14.95
C ARG A 43 -24.79 -5.86 -15.73
N VAL A 44 -23.97 -6.81 -15.27
CA VAL A 44 -22.82 -7.31 -16.02
C VAL A 44 -23.28 -8.18 -17.20
N GLU A 45 -24.35 -8.97 -17.07
CA GLU A 45 -25.02 -9.66 -18.19
C GLU A 45 -25.63 -8.71 -19.22
N GLN A 46 -26.13 -7.53 -18.83
CA GLN A 46 -26.54 -6.48 -19.78
C GLN A 46 -25.35 -5.72 -20.39
N GLN A 47 -24.15 -5.81 -19.80
CA GLN A 47 -22.90 -5.38 -20.45
C GLN A 47 -22.41 -6.43 -21.47
N ILE A 48 -22.91 -7.67 -21.41
CA ILE A 48 -22.67 -8.77 -22.37
C ILE A 48 -23.64 -8.68 -23.57
N GLU A 49 -24.86 -8.16 -23.41
CA GLU A 49 -25.87 -8.14 -24.49
C GLU A 49 -25.64 -7.10 -25.62
N ALA A 50 -24.72 -6.13 -25.44
CA ALA A 50 -24.36 -5.14 -26.47
C ALA A 50 -23.02 -5.44 -27.19
N ALA A 51 -22.37 -6.55 -26.86
CA ALA A 51 -21.04 -6.94 -27.33
C ALA A 51 -21.09 -7.75 -28.64
N HIS A 52 -21.53 -7.13 -29.74
CA HIS A 52 -21.42 -7.78 -31.07
C HIS A 52 -20.32 -7.21 -31.98
N ASP A 53 -19.73 -6.05 -31.66
CA ASP A 53 -18.54 -5.53 -32.37
C ASP A 53 -17.66 -4.81 -31.32
N ASP A 54 -16.46 -5.32 -31.05
CA ASP A 54 -15.50 -4.65 -30.15
C ASP A 54 -14.70 -3.63 -30.96
N LEU A 55 -14.89 -2.37 -30.63
CA LEU A 55 -14.01 -1.31 -31.11
C LEU A 55 -12.83 -1.32 -30.16
N GLY A 56 -11.79 -2.10 -30.48
CA GLY A 56 -10.61 -2.39 -29.64
C GLY A 56 -9.77 -1.18 -29.21
N GLU A 57 -10.29 0.02 -29.44
CA GLU A 57 -9.65 1.31 -29.26
C GLU A 57 -10.56 2.26 -28.47
N ALA A 58 -9.96 3.17 -27.68
CA ALA A 58 -10.71 4.18 -26.93
C ALA A 58 -10.34 5.60 -27.39
N SER A 59 -11.25 6.57 -27.19
CA SER A 59 -10.92 7.94 -27.54
C SER A 59 -9.73 8.46 -26.74
N LYS A 60 -8.95 9.36 -27.35
CA LYS A 60 -7.85 10.08 -26.68
C LYS A 60 -8.32 10.77 -25.38
N ARG A 61 -9.61 11.15 -25.30
CA ARG A 61 -10.21 11.71 -24.07
C ARG A 61 -10.37 10.66 -22.97
N VAL A 62 -10.89 9.48 -23.28
CA VAL A 62 -11.02 8.38 -22.30
C VAL A 62 -9.64 7.88 -21.86
N GLN A 63 -8.67 7.76 -22.78
CA GLN A 63 -7.29 7.41 -22.44
C GLN A 63 -6.71 8.40 -21.40
N ARG A 64 -6.73 9.71 -21.70
CA ARG A 64 -6.22 10.76 -20.79
C ARG A 64 -6.93 10.78 -19.44
N THR A 65 -8.26 10.69 -19.43
CA THR A 65 -9.04 10.75 -18.17
C THR A 65 -8.88 9.49 -17.33
N THR A 66 -8.76 8.31 -17.96
CA THR A 66 -8.44 7.06 -17.26
C THR A 66 -7.04 7.11 -16.65
N ALA A 67 -6.03 7.57 -17.40
CA ALA A 67 -4.68 7.76 -16.88
C ALA A 67 -4.63 8.76 -15.72
N ALA A 68 -5.33 9.90 -15.83
CA ALA A 68 -5.43 10.88 -14.75
C ALA A 68 -6.09 10.31 -13.48
N LEU A 69 -7.12 9.47 -13.64
CA LEU A 69 -7.74 8.77 -12.53
C LEU A 69 -6.77 7.81 -11.85
N GLU A 70 -6.00 7.02 -12.61
CA GLU A 70 -5.00 6.12 -12.02
C GLU A 70 -3.91 6.89 -11.26
N VAL A 71 -3.40 7.99 -11.82
CA VAL A 71 -2.46 8.87 -11.10
C VAL A 71 -3.07 9.40 -9.80
N ALA A 72 -4.33 9.85 -9.83
CA ALA A 72 -5.02 10.35 -8.64
C ALA A 72 -5.25 9.24 -7.60
N ARG A 73 -5.50 7.99 -8.03
CA ARG A 73 -5.63 6.82 -7.14
C ARG A 73 -4.31 6.51 -6.45
N THR A 74 -3.22 6.43 -7.20
CA THR A 74 -1.88 6.15 -6.65
C THR A 74 -1.46 7.22 -5.63
N LYS A 75 -1.66 8.51 -5.95
CA LYS A 75 -1.38 9.60 -4.99
C LYS A 75 -2.21 9.48 -3.71
N LEU A 76 -3.49 9.15 -3.81
CA LEU A 76 -4.36 8.97 -2.65
C LEU A 76 -3.92 7.77 -1.78
N VAL A 77 -3.51 6.67 -2.40
CA VAL A 77 -2.98 5.50 -1.67
C VAL A 77 -1.70 5.87 -0.93
N GLY A 78 -0.75 6.55 -1.61
CA GLY A 78 0.48 7.01 -0.98
C GLY A 78 0.25 7.97 0.19
N ALA A 79 -0.68 8.92 0.04
CA ALA A 79 -1.01 9.86 1.11
C ALA A 79 -1.68 9.18 2.32
N LYS A 80 -2.51 8.16 2.10
CA LYS A 80 -3.09 7.36 3.19
C LYS A 80 -2.01 6.59 3.96
N ALA A 81 -1.10 5.94 3.24
CA ALA A 81 0.03 5.25 3.85
C ALA A 81 0.90 6.21 4.68
N GLY A 82 1.17 7.41 4.16
CA GLY A 82 1.90 8.45 4.90
C GLY A 82 1.16 8.91 6.17
N LEU A 83 -0.17 9.09 6.12
CA LEU A 83 -0.95 9.40 7.31
C LEU A 83 -0.91 8.28 8.36
N ASP A 84 -0.95 7.03 7.93
CA ASP A 84 -0.90 5.89 8.83
C ASP A 84 0.48 5.73 9.49
N ASP A 85 1.57 6.02 8.76
CA ASP A 85 2.93 6.08 9.32
C ASP A 85 3.06 7.14 10.43
N VAL A 86 2.63 8.38 10.15
CA VAL A 86 2.70 9.46 11.15
C VAL A 86 1.85 9.14 12.38
N ARG A 87 0.69 8.49 12.20
CA ARG A 87 -0.14 8.03 13.32
C ARG A 87 0.54 6.97 14.16
N ALA A 88 1.28 6.04 13.54
CA ALA A 88 2.04 5.03 14.26
C ALA A 88 3.17 5.67 15.09
N ARG A 89 3.92 6.61 14.50
CA ARG A 89 4.96 7.39 15.20
C ARG A 89 4.38 8.21 16.36
N LEU A 90 3.22 8.84 16.16
CA LEU A 90 2.52 9.57 17.23
C LEU A 90 2.10 8.65 18.38
N ALA A 91 1.58 7.46 18.07
CA ALA A 91 1.19 6.50 19.09
C ALA A 91 2.40 6.00 19.91
N ASP A 92 3.54 5.74 19.27
CA ASP A 92 4.79 5.38 19.96
C ASP A 92 5.28 6.52 20.86
N ALA A 93 5.31 7.76 20.35
CA ALA A 93 5.71 8.92 21.13
C ALA A 93 4.79 9.16 22.35
N GLN A 94 3.49 8.93 22.20
CA GLN A 94 2.52 9.00 23.31
C GLN A 94 2.69 7.86 24.32
N ALA A 95 3.09 6.66 23.88
CA ALA A 95 3.39 5.56 24.79
C ALA A 95 4.65 5.86 25.63
N ARG A 96 5.71 6.38 24.99
CA ARG A 96 6.92 6.87 25.67
C ARG A 96 6.61 8.00 26.65
N ASP A 97 5.71 8.90 26.28
CA ASP A 97 5.27 10.00 27.16
C ASP A 97 4.72 9.47 28.49
N ARG A 98 3.85 8.45 28.43
CA ARG A 98 3.28 7.82 29.64
C ARG A 98 4.35 7.11 30.48
N GLU A 99 5.30 6.45 29.83
CA GLU A 99 6.43 5.81 30.52
C GLU A 99 7.31 6.85 31.22
N MET A 100 7.61 7.96 30.55
CA MET A 100 8.38 9.07 31.11
C MET A 100 7.65 9.73 32.28
N GLN A 101 6.33 9.93 32.18
CA GLN A 101 5.51 10.43 33.30
C GLN A 101 5.58 9.52 34.52
N ALA A 102 5.47 8.19 34.33
CA ALA A 102 5.59 7.24 35.43
C ALA A 102 6.98 7.26 36.08
N LYS A 103 8.05 7.35 35.28
CA LYS A 103 9.42 7.49 35.80
C LYS A 103 9.66 8.81 36.53
N LEU A 104 9.03 9.90 36.07
CA LEU A 104 9.12 11.20 36.71
C LEU A 104 8.51 11.14 38.12
N VAL A 105 7.33 10.52 38.27
CA VAL A 105 6.68 10.34 39.58
C VAL A 105 7.59 9.57 40.53
N LEU A 106 8.19 8.47 40.08
CA LEU A 106 9.13 7.68 40.90
C LEU A 106 10.38 8.48 41.30
N ALA A 107 10.91 9.30 40.39
CA ALA A 107 12.07 10.16 40.67
C ALA A 107 11.72 11.30 41.65
N GLU A 108 10.51 11.86 41.56
CA GLU A 108 9.99 12.84 42.52
C GLU A 108 9.84 12.22 43.91
N GLU A 109 9.27 11.01 44.02
CA GLU A 109 9.14 10.28 45.28
C GLU A 109 10.51 9.95 45.89
N ALA A 110 11.48 9.51 45.08
CA ALA A 110 12.84 9.22 45.55
C ALA A 110 13.57 10.46 46.07
N LEU A 111 13.40 11.61 45.40
CA LEU A 111 13.98 12.88 45.85
C LEU A 111 13.36 13.33 47.18
N GLU A 112 12.05 13.21 47.34
CA GLU A 112 11.37 13.55 48.60
C GLU A 112 11.80 12.62 49.74
N GLN A 113 11.96 11.32 49.48
CA GLN A 113 12.48 10.36 50.46
C GLN A 113 13.91 10.69 50.87
N ALA A 114 14.81 10.96 49.91
CA ALA A 114 16.20 11.32 50.21
C ALA A 114 16.28 12.61 51.07
N ARG A 115 15.43 13.60 50.79
CA ARG A 115 15.33 14.82 51.61
C ARG A 115 14.84 14.52 53.03
N ALA A 116 13.87 13.65 53.18
CA ALA A 116 13.40 13.21 54.50
C ALA A 116 14.49 12.47 55.27
N ASP A 117 15.28 11.63 54.60
CA ASP A 117 16.40 10.91 55.21
C ASP A 117 17.51 11.86 55.67
N VAL A 118 17.81 12.92 54.90
CA VAL A 118 18.73 13.98 55.35
C VAL A 118 18.21 14.64 56.62
N LEU A 119 16.93 15.02 56.68
CA LEU A 119 16.33 15.61 57.89
C LEU A 119 16.41 14.67 59.10
N ALA A 120 16.11 13.39 58.91
CA ALA A 120 16.26 12.38 59.96
C ALA A 120 17.73 12.20 60.39
N GLY A 121 18.67 12.28 59.43
CA GLY A 121 20.11 12.20 59.68
C GLY A 121 20.62 13.40 60.49
N GLN A 122 20.13 14.60 60.18
CA GLN A 122 20.44 15.81 60.96
C GLN A 122 19.95 15.70 62.40
N ALA A 123 18.74 15.16 62.61
CA ALA A 123 18.20 14.92 63.95
C ALA A 123 19.02 13.88 64.73
N ALA A 124 19.41 12.77 64.08
CA ALA A 124 20.26 11.74 64.68
C ALA A 124 21.64 12.30 65.06
N LEU A 125 22.26 13.07 64.16
CA LEU A 125 23.53 13.74 64.43
C LEU A 125 23.43 14.71 65.61
N ALA A 126 22.34 15.48 65.70
CA ALA A 126 22.11 16.39 66.83
C ALA A 126 21.97 15.62 68.15
N ALA A 127 21.25 14.50 68.18
CA ALA A 127 21.14 13.65 69.37
C ALA A 127 22.50 13.08 69.80
N GLN A 128 23.31 12.64 68.83
CA GLN A 128 24.63 12.09 69.13
C GLN A 128 25.62 13.15 69.62
N ARG A 129 25.51 14.40 69.14
CA ARG A 129 26.27 15.53 69.69
C ARG A 129 25.95 15.77 71.16
N VAL A 130 24.68 15.67 71.56
CA VAL A 130 24.29 15.78 72.98
C VAL A 130 24.93 14.68 73.82
N MET A 131 24.97 13.44 73.32
CA MET A 131 25.64 12.33 74.01
C MET A 131 27.13 12.61 74.23
N VAL A 132 27.84 13.09 73.20
CA VAL A 132 29.26 13.45 73.33
C VAL A 132 29.47 14.61 74.29
N VAL A 133 28.63 15.65 74.26
CA VAL A 133 28.71 16.76 75.23
C VAL A 133 28.53 16.25 76.67
N ASN A 134 27.57 15.36 76.90
CA ASN A 134 27.36 14.76 78.22
C ASN A 134 28.59 13.94 78.67
N THR A 135 29.19 13.16 77.76
CA THR A 135 30.42 12.41 78.05
C THR A 135 31.58 13.34 78.41
N VAL A 136 31.76 14.45 77.69
CA VAL A 136 32.82 15.44 77.97
C VAL A 136 32.59 16.11 79.32
N ASN A 137 31.35 16.48 79.65
CA ASN A 137 31.01 17.06 80.94
C ASN A 137 31.27 16.08 82.10
N ASP A 138 30.91 14.81 81.93
CA ASP A 138 31.15 13.76 82.93
C ASP A 138 32.66 13.56 83.20
N VAL A 139 33.49 13.56 82.15
CA VAL A 139 34.97 13.52 82.28
C VAL A 139 35.50 14.73 83.03
N TYR A 140 34.95 15.92 82.77
CA TYR A 140 35.38 17.16 83.42
C TYR A 140 34.99 17.19 84.92
N GLU A 141 33.78 16.76 85.25
CA GLU A 141 33.25 16.79 86.62
C GLU A 141 33.79 15.66 87.49
N ASN A 142 33.90 14.44 86.95
CA ASN A 142 34.21 13.23 87.70
C ASN A 142 35.65 12.72 87.49
N GLY A 143 36.39 13.27 86.52
CA GLY A 143 37.76 12.86 86.17
C GLY A 143 37.82 11.87 85.00
N ASP A 144 39.00 11.69 84.41
CA ASP A 144 39.20 10.81 83.25
C ASP A 144 38.91 9.34 83.58
N PRO A 145 37.89 8.72 82.96
CA PRO A 145 37.49 7.36 83.29
C PRO A 145 38.54 6.30 82.97
N GLN A 146 39.44 6.55 82.01
CA GLN A 146 40.55 5.62 81.74
C GLN A 146 41.59 5.65 82.85
N LEU A 147 41.89 6.84 83.39
CA LEU A 147 42.79 7.00 84.54
C LEU A 147 42.17 6.45 85.82
N LEU A 148 40.88 6.71 86.03
CA LEU A 148 40.12 6.19 87.18
C LEU A 148 39.96 4.67 87.11
N ALA A 149 39.71 4.13 85.92
CA ALA A 149 39.67 2.69 85.70
C ALA A 149 41.03 2.04 85.97
N PHE A 150 42.12 2.64 85.48
CA PHE A 150 43.47 2.15 85.74
C PHE A 150 43.78 2.14 87.24
N ALA A 151 43.46 3.24 87.94
CA ALA A 151 43.61 3.31 89.40
C ALA A 151 42.76 2.24 90.13
N SER A 152 41.49 2.08 89.74
CA SER A 152 40.58 1.08 90.32
C SER A 152 41.07 -0.36 90.12
N LEU A 153 41.67 -0.68 88.97
CA LEU A 153 42.23 -2.00 88.69
C LEU A 153 43.50 -2.28 89.52
N MET A 154 44.30 -1.25 89.84
CA MET A 154 45.49 -1.39 90.71
C MET A 154 45.12 -1.64 92.18
N GLU A 155 43.89 -1.33 92.58
CA GLU A 155 43.37 -1.50 93.95
C GLU A 155 42.64 -2.83 94.18
N ALA A 156 42.70 -3.79 93.25
CA ALA A 156 41.96 -5.05 93.37
C ALA A 156 42.56 -5.98 94.45
N ASP A 157 41.73 -6.41 95.41
CA ASP A 157 42.14 -7.26 96.54
C ASP A 157 42.12 -8.78 96.25
N SER A 158 41.47 -9.21 95.16
CA SER A 158 41.34 -10.62 94.77
C SER A 158 41.12 -10.81 93.28
N PRO A 159 41.37 -12.01 92.72
CA PRO A 159 41.11 -12.32 91.31
C PRO A 159 39.65 -12.09 90.89
N GLU A 160 38.67 -12.46 91.73
CA GLU A 160 37.25 -12.24 91.46
C GLU A 160 36.89 -10.74 91.48
N ASP A 161 37.55 -9.94 92.32
CA ASP A 161 37.34 -8.49 92.37
C ASP A 161 37.95 -7.77 91.17
N LEU A 162 39.13 -8.21 90.74
CA LEU A 162 39.75 -7.74 89.50
C LEU A 162 38.82 -7.97 88.30
N MET A 163 38.22 -9.16 88.17
CA MET A 163 37.29 -9.46 87.07
C MET A 163 36.06 -8.53 87.06
N ARG A 164 35.42 -8.28 88.23
CA ARG A 164 34.29 -7.35 88.31
C ARG A 164 34.67 -5.91 87.95
N ARG A 165 35.85 -5.46 88.40
CA ARG A 165 36.37 -4.11 88.09
C ARG A 165 36.75 -3.98 86.62
N MET A 166 37.23 -5.06 85.99
CA MET A 166 37.46 -5.10 84.55
C MET A 166 36.15 -4.98 83.75
N GLU A 167 35.08 -5.70 84.13
CA GLU A 167 33.77 -5.58 83.49
C GLU A 167 33.17 -4.16 83.64
N ALA A 168 33.29 -3.56 84.83
CA ALA A 168 32.83 -2.19 85.07
C ALA A 168 33.64 -1.16 84.26
N THR A 169 34.96 -1.36 84.18
CA THR A 169 35.86 -0.52 83.36
C THR A 169 35.48 -0.59 81.89
N ASP A 170 35.28 -1.80 81.35
CA ASP A 170 34.89 -2.01 79.95
C ASP A 170 33.53 -1.36 79.65
N ALA A 171 32.59 -1.44 80.59
CA ALA A 171 31.29 -0.79 80.46
C ALA A 171 31.41 0.75 80.37
N VAL A 172 32.22 1.36 81.25
CA VAL A 172 32.40 2.82 81.34
C VAL A 172 33.25 3.36 80.19
N VAL A 173 34.46 2.85 80.01
CA VAL A 173 35.37 3.29 78.92
C VAL A 173 34.74 2.99 77.56
N GLY A 174 34.15 1.80 77.41
CA GLY A 174 33.43 1.43 76.19
C GLY A 174 32.21 2.33 75.91
N SER A 175 31.58 2.92 76.94
CA SER A 175 30.48 3.89 76.71
C SER A 175 30.95 5.18 76.06
N GLN A 176 32.17 5.63 76.38
CA GLN A 176 32.77 6.83 75.80
C GLN A 176 33.18 6.59 74.34
N ASP A 177 33.84 5.47 74.08
CA ASP A 177 34.23 5.07 72.72
C ASP A 177 33.00 4.94 71.82
N ARG A 178 31.90 4.36 72.34
CA ARG A 178 30.61 4.29 71.64
C ARG A 178 30.03 5.67 71.34
N ALA A 179 30.17 6.65 72.24
CA ALA A 179 29.66 8.01 72.01
C ALA A 179 30.39 8.72 70.86
N TYR A 180 31.72 8.67 70.85
CA TYR A 180 32.53 9.27 69.78
C TYR A 180 32.40 8.51 68.45
N ALA A 181 32.43 7.17 68.49
CA ALA A 181 32.24 6.34 67.30
C ALA A 181 30.87 6.59 66.66
N GLY A 182 29.80 6.65 67.48
CA GLY A 182 28.46 6.95 66.99
C GLY A 182 28.35 8.35 66.39
N LEU A 183 29.06 9.36 66.93
CA LEU A 183 29.06 10.71 66.36
C LEU A 183 29.68 10.71 64.96
N HIS A 184 30.85 10.07 64.85
CA HIS A 184 31.54 9.95 63.57
C HIS A 184 30.72 9.18 62.54
N GLU A 185 30.07 8.08 62.94
CA GLU A 185 29.17 7.31 62.07
C GLU A 185 27.98 8.15 61.60
N ALA A 186 27.34 8.91 62.49
CA ALA A 186 26.24 9.80 62.13
C ALA A 186 26.66 10.91 61.16
N GLU A 187 27.87 11.47 61.30
CA GLU A 187 28.42 12.46 60.36
C GLU A 187 28.67 11.87 58.97
N ILE A 188 29.24 10.66 58.90
CA ILE A 188 29.46 9.95 57.63
C ILE A 188 28.11 9.64 56.96
N LEU A 189 27.15 9.10 57.72
CA LEU A 189 25.85 8.74 57.19
C LEU A 189 25.08 9.96 56.67
N LEU A 190 25.14 11.08 57.38
CA LEU A 190 24.52 12.33 56.91
C LEU A 190 25.14 12.79 55.59
N ARG A 191 26.47 12.75 55.46
CA ARG A 191 27.16 13.11 54.20
C ARG A 191 26.75 12.20 53.03
N VAL A 192 26.57 10.91 53.28
CA VAL A 192 26.06 9.97 52.26
C VAL A 192 24.66 10.37 51.81
N ARG A 193 23.76 10.65 52.76
CA ARG A 193 22.37 11.07 52.46
C ARG A 193 22.29 12.40 51.72
N GLU A 194 23.15 13.36 52.07
CA GLU A 194 23.27 14.63 51.34
C GLU A 194 23.68 14.40 49.87
N GLY A 195 24.60 13.45 49.63
CA GLY A 195 24.97 13.02 48.27
C GLY A 195 23.86 12.27 47.51
N GLU A 196 23.02 11.50 48.23
CA GLU A 196 21.83 10.86 47.65
C GLU A 196 20.80 11.88 47.16
N VAL A 197 20.60 12.98 47.91
CA VAL A 197 19.73 14.10 47.46
C VAL A 197 20.27 14.74 46.19
N GLU A 198 21.58 15.02 46.12
CA GLU A 198 22.19 15.59 44.92
C GLU A 198 21.99 14.67 43.70
N THR A 199 22.22 13.37 43.89
CA THR A 199 22.04 12.34 42.84
C THR A 199 20.58 12.26 42.39
N ALA A 200 19.64 12.20 43.32
CA ALA A 200 18.20 12.16 43.02
C ALA A 200 17.74 13.44 42.30
N GLN A 201 18.30 14.60 42.65
CA GLN A 201 18.00 15.87 42.00
C GLN A 201 18.52 15.90 40.55
N GLN A 202 19.74 15.42 40.32
CA GLN A 202 20.31 15.30 38.96
C GLN A 202 19.50 14.33 38.09
N GLU A 203 19.08 13.19 38.64
CA GLU A 203 18.20 12.27 37.92
C GLU A 203 16.87 12.94 37.57
N MET A 204 16.24 13.63 38.52
CA MET A 204 15.00 14.36 38.28
C MET A 204 15.10 15.37 37.13
N GLU A 205 16.15 16.18 37.12
CA GLU A 205 16.38 17.17 36.04
C GLU A 205 16.61 16.49 34.69
N THR A 206 17.32 15.36 34.66
CA THR A 206 17.51 14.55 33.44
C THR A 206 16.17 14.01 32.93
N ARG A 207 15.34 13.44 33.81
CA ARG A 207 14.02 12.91 33.44
C ARG A 207 13.09 14.03 32.95
N ARG A 208 13.13 15.22 33.55
CA ARG A 208 12.38 16.39 33.10
C ARG A 208 12.80 16.83 31.70
N ALA A 209 14.10 16.86 31.43
CA ALA A 209 14.63 17.21 30.11
C ALA A 209 14.17 16.20 29.03
N ASP A 210 14.28 14.90 29.32
CA ASP A 210 13.83 13.83 28.41
C ASP A 210 12.32 13.92 28.12
N ALA A 211 11.51 14.13 29.16
CA ALA A 211 10.06 14.30 29.03
C ALA A 211 9.69 15.55 28.20
N ALA A 212 10.38 16.66 28.42
CA ALA A 212 10.18 17.89 27.64
C ALA A 212 10.52 17.69 26.15
N ALA A 213 11.60 16.96 25.85
CA ALA A 213 11.98 16.62 24.48
C ALA A 213 10.94 15.72 23.79
N ASN A 214 10.43 14.70 24.49
CA ASN A 214 9.37 13.85 23.95
C ASN A 214 8.07 14.62 23.73
N LEU A 215 7.70 15.53 24.64
CA LEU A 215 6.52 16.38 24.48
C LEU A 215 6.62 17.29 23.24
N ALA A 216 7.80 17.84 22.96
CA ALA A 216 8.04 18.59 21.73
C ALA A 216 7.84 17.71 20.48
N MET A 217 8.40 16.49 20.48
CA MET A 217 8.21 15.52 19.40
C MET A 217 6.72 15.14 19.19
N VAL A 218 5.96 14.94 20.28
CA VAL A 218 4.51 14.68 20.20
C VAL A 218 3.77 15.84 19.55
N ARG A 219 4.12 17.09 19.88
CA ARG A 219 3.51 18.29 19.26
C ARG A 219 3.80 18.37 17.77
N ASP A 220 5.04 18.10 17.37
CA ASP A 220 5.44 18.11 15.96
C ASP A 220 4.70 17.01 15.17
N LEU A 221 4.60 15.80 15.73
CA LEU A 221 3.86 14.68 15.13
C LEU A 221 2.36 14.95 15.03
N LEU A 222 1.77 15.68 15.98
CA LEU A 222 0.37 16.11 15.89
C LEU A 222 0.13 17.06 14.72
N GLU A 223 1.04 18.01 14.49
CA GLU A 223 0.94 18.92 13.34
C GLU A 223 1.22 18.19 12.02
N GLU A 224 2.21 17.30 11.98
CA GLU A 224 2.50 16.43 10.83
C GLU A 224 1.25 15.59 10.48
N ALA A 225 0.59 15.01 11.49
CA ALA A 225 -0.65 14.24 11.31
C ALA A 225 -1.80 15.12 10.79
N ARG A 226 -1.90 16.37 11.25
CA ARG A 226 -2.91 17.33 10.78
C ARG A 226 -2.72 17.67 9.31
N VAL A 227 -1.47 17.94 8.90
CA VAL A 227 -1.10 18.24 7.51
C VAL A 227 -1.33 17.00 6.63
N ALA A 228 -0.88 15.82 7.06
CA ALA A 228 -1.09 14.56 6.33
C ALA A 228 -2.58 14.26 6.13
N ARG A 229 -3.42 14.49 7.15
CA ARG A 229 -4.87 14.34 7.06
C ARG A 229 -5.49 15.32 6.06
N ALA A 230 -5.07 16.59 6.07
CA ALA A 230 -5.55 17.59 5.12
C ALA A 230 -5.19 17.22 3.68
N ASN A 231 -3.97 16.70 3.46
CA ASN A 231 -3.53 16.21 2.15
C ASN A 231 -4.39 15.03 1.67
N VAL A 232 -4.69 14.05 2.53
CA VAL A 232 -5.58 12.93 2.19
C VAL A 232 -6.97 13.41 1.78
N ILE A 233 -7.54 14.40 2.49
CA ILE A 233 -8.86 14.96 2.16
C ILE A 233 -8.83 15.65 0.77
N SER A 234 -7.81 16.45 0.49
CA SER A 234 -7.63 17.11 -0.81
C SER A 234 -7.48 16.10 -1.96
N LEU A 235 -6.68 15.05 -1.75
CA LEU A 235 -6.48 14.00 -2.75
C LEU A 235 -7.73 13.13 -2.94
N LEU A 236 -8.57 12.97 -1.92
CA LEU A 236 -9.86 12.29 -2.03
C LEU A 236 -10.81 13.07 -2.95
N GLN A 237 -10.84 14.40 -2.83
CA GLN A 237 -11.60 15.26 -3.74
C GLN A 237 -11.06 15.17 -5.17
N THR A 238 -9.74 15.29 -5.34
CA THR A 238 -9.07 15.14 -6.65
C THR A 238 -9.39 13.79 -7.30
N ASN A 239 -9.38 12.70 -6.51
CA ASN A 239 -9.72 11.36 -6.99
C ASN A 239 -11.17 11.26 -7.45
N ARG A 240 -12.10 11.84 -6.69
CA ARG A 240 -13.52 11.89 -7.03
C ARG A 240 -13.76 12.63 -8.34
N ASP A 241 -13.15 13.81 -8.50
CA ASP A 241 -13.29 14.62 -9.71
C ASP A 241 -12.70 13.93 -10.94
N ALA A 242 -11.52 13.29 -10.79
CA ALA A 242 -10.92 12.51 -11.85
C ALA A 242 -11.80 11.33 -12.26
N ARG A 243 -12.43 10.66 -11.28
CA ARG A 243 -13.36 9.55 -11.52
C ARG A 243 -14.59 10.01 -12.29
N GLU A 244 -15.19 11.12 -11.88
CA GLU A 244 -16.36 11.68 -12.56
C GLU A 244 -16.04 12.05 -14.01
N LYS A 245 -14.90 12.71 -14.26
CA LYS A 245 -14.43 13.03 -15.62
C LYS A 245 -14.21 11.78 -16.47
N ALA A 246 -13.61 10.73 -15.90
CA ALA A 246 -13.41 9.46 -16.60
C ALA A 246 -14.73 8.76 -16.95
N LEU A 247 -15.70 8.75 -16.03
CA LEU A 247 -17.03 8.18 -16.26
C LEU A 247 -17.80 8.96 -17.33
N ALA A 248 -17.79 10.30 -17.27
CA ALA A 248 -18.43 11.16 -18.26
C ALA A 248 -17.81 10.97 -19.66
N ALA A 249 -16.48 10.85 -19.75
CA ALA A 249 -15.80 10.58 -21.01
C ALA A 249 -16.23 9.24 -21.61
N ARG A 250 -16.30 8.17 -20.80
CA ARG A 250 -16.75 6.83 -21.24
C ARG A 250 -18.21 6.83 -21.68
N ALA A 251 -19.08 7.55 -20.97
CA ALA A 251 -20.49 7.68 -21.33
C ALA A 251 -20.66 8.35 -22.71
N LYS A 252 -19.89 9.42 -22.97
CA LYS A 252 -19.88 10.10 -24.27
C LYS A 252 -19.39 9.19 -25.40
N ASP A 253 -18.33 8.43 -25.14
CA ASP A 253 -17.80 7.46 -26.11
C ASP A 253 -18.87 6.42 -26.45
N LYS A 254 -19.56 5.84 -25.45
CA LYS A 254 -20.66 4.89 -25.67
C LYS A 254 -21.77 5.44 -26.57
N GLN A 255 -22.13 6.71 -26.44
CA GLN A 255 -23.12 7.36 -27.32
C GLN A 255 -22.64 7.48 -28.77
N VAL A 256 -21.35 7.79 -28.96
CA VAL A 256 -20.73 7.83 -30.29
C VAL A 256 -20.74 6.44 -30.93
N LEU A 257 -20.39 5.39 -30.17
CA LEU A 257 -20.40 4.01 -30.66
C LEU A 257 -21.79 3.58 -31.14
N ALA A 258 -22.83 3.86 -30.37
CA ALA A 258 -24.21 3.52 -30.73
C ALA A 258 -24.69 4.20 -32.02
N THR A 259 -24.10 5.34 -32.39
CA THR A 259 -24.41 6.04 -33.65
C THR A 259 -23.63 5.44 -34.81
N LEU A 260 -22.36 5.12 -34.61
CA LEU A 260 -21.50 4.53 -35.63
C LEU A 260 -21.91 3.10 -35.99
N LYS A 261 -22.31 2.29 -35.01
CA LYS A 261 -22.80 0.93 -35.25
C LYS A 261 -23.96 0.90 -36.25
N ARG A 262 -24.92 1.83 -36.13
CA ARG A 262 -26.02 1.97 -37.09
C ARG A 262 -25.57 2.33 -38.50
N ARG A 263 -24.46 3.05 -38.66
CA ARG A 263 -23.88 3.36 -39.98
C ARG A 263 -23.19 2.12 -40.55
N GLU A 264 -22.45 1.40 -39.72
CA GLU A 264 -21.79 0.16 -40.10
C GLU A 264 -22.79 -0.92 -40.51
N ASP A 265 -23.87 -1.11 -39.77
CA ASP A 265 -24.95 -2.05 -40.11
C ASP A 265 -25.54 -1.75 -41.51
N ARG A 266 -25.69 -0.45 -41.86
CA ARG A 266 -26.16 -0.05 -43.19
C ARG A 266 -25.16 -0.38 -44.30
N ILE A 267 -23.87 -0.20 -44.04
CA ILE A 267 -22.80 -0.53 -45.00
C ILE A 267 -22.71 -2.05 -45.17
N LYS A 268 -22.70 -2.82 -44.07
CA LYS A 268 -22.73 -4.29 -44.09
C LYS A 268 -23.95 -4.80 -44.87
N ALA A 269 -25.14 -4.23 -44.65
CA ALA A 269 -26.34 -4.58 -45.40
C ALA A 269 -26.21 -4.30 -46.92
N ARG A 270 -25.57 -3.19 -47.32
CA ARG A 270 -25.29 -2.92 -48.74
C ARG A 270 -24.29 -3.93 -49.31
N ILE A 271 -23.22 -4.25 -48.59
CA ILE A 271 -22.22 -5.26 -49.00
C ILE A 271 -22.89 -6.62 -49.24
N ILE A 272 -23.82 -7.01 -48.36
CA ILE A 272 -24.60 -8.26 -48.51
C ILE A 272 -25.52 -8.19 -49.72
N ALA A 273 -26.27 -7.09 -49.91
CA ALA A 273 -27.16 -6.93 -51.06
C ALA A 273 -26.38 -6.96 -52.40
N GLU A 274 -25.20 -6.33 -52.44
CA GLU A 274 -24.30 -6.36 -53.59
C GLU A 274 -23.74 -7.77 -53.82
N ALA A 275 -23.40 -8.51 -52.76
CA ALA A 275 -22.97 -9.90 -52.82
C ALA A 275 -24.03 -10.80 -53.49
N GLU A 276 -25.29 -10.68 -53.04
CA GLU A 276 -26.42 -11.41 -53.59
C GLU A 276 -26.67 -11.06 -55.07
N ALA A 277 -26.55 -9.78 -55.43
CA ALA A 277 -26.70 -9.34 -56.81
C ALA A 277 -25.56 -9.84 -57.70
N ALA A 278 -24.32 -9.84 -57.22
CA ALA A 278 -23.15 -10.35 -57.94
C ALA A 278 -23.22 -11.87 -58.15
N ALA A 279 -23.69 -12.62 -57.14
CA ALA A 279 -23.88 -14.08 -57.24
C ALA A 279 -24.82 -14.47 -58.37
N ARG A 280 -25.85 -13.65 -58.63
CA ARG A 280 -26.80 -13.86 -59.74
C ARG A 280 -26.20 -13.59 -61.12
N ARG A 281 -25.16 -12.75 -61.22
CA ARG A 281 -24.52 -12.40 -62.50
C ARG A 281 -23.52 -13.47 -62.98
N GLY A 282 -23.02 -14.31 -62.05
CA GLY A 282 -22.00 -15.30 -62.34
C GLY A 282 -20.62 -14.69 -62.59
N GLY A 283 -19.57 -15.42 -62.21
CA GLY A 283 -18.17 -14.98 -62.31
C GLY A 283 -17.58 -14.57 -60.96
N GLY A 284 -16.28 -14.84 -60.80
CA GLY A 284 -15.54 -14.67 -59.55
C GLY A 284 -14.30 -15.55 -59.52
N TYR A 285 -13.38 -15.27 -58.61
CA TYR A 285 -12.24 -16.14 -58.35
C TYR A 285 -12.73 -17.49 -57.81
N GLN A 286 -12.23 -18.59 -58.37
CA GLN A 286 -12.38 -19.93 -57.81
C GLN A 286 -11.01 -20.60 -57.66
N GLY A 287 -10.66 -20.98 -56.44
CA GLY A 287 -9.34 -21.53 -56.13
C GLY A 287 -8.97 -21.49 -54.66
N ASP A 288 -7.72 -21.81 -54.37
CA ASP A 288 -7.17 -21.73 -53.01
C ASP A 288 -7.14 -20.28 -52.51
N THR A 289 -7.54 -20.07 -51.27
CA THR A 289 -7.57 -18.75 -50.63
C THR A 289 -6.33 -18.47 -49.79
N GLY A 290 -5.46 -19.46 -49.57
CA GLY A 290 -4.17 -19.27 -48.91
C GLY A 290 -3.24 -18.39 -49.75
N GLY A 291 -2.78 -17.26 -49.20
CA GLY A 291 -1.95 -16.29 -49.92
C GLY A 291 -2.66 -15.53 -51.05
N LEU A 292 -4.00 -15.57 -51.06
CA LEU A 292 -4.82 -14.80 -52.00
C LEU A 292 -4.57 -13.30 -51.86
N LEU A 293 -4.40 -12.84 -50.61
CA LEU A 293 -4.09 -11.47 -50.26
C LEU A 293 -2.58 -11.28 -50.09
N THR A 294 -2.02 -10.17 -50.54
CA THR A 294 -0.69 -9.73 -50.04
C THR A 294 -0.82 -9.08 -48.67
N ALA A 295 0.31 -8.94 -47.96
CA ALA A 295 0.38 -8.09 -46.79
C ALA A 295 -0.15 -6.66 -47.10
N PRO A 296 -1.08 -6.13 -46.30
CA PRO A 296 -1.67 -4.80 -46.54
C PRO A 296 -0.70 -3.65 -46.20
N VAL A 297 0.36 -3.94 -45.44
CA VAL A 297 1.39 -2.99 -45.02
C VAL A 297 2.66 -3.76 -44.65
N ASN A 298 3.84 -3.14 -44.78
CA ASN A 298 5.10 -3.72 -44.32
C ASN A 298 5.29 -3.54 -42.79
N GLY A 299 4.45 -4.21 -42.00
CA GLY A 299 4.46 -4.16 -40.54
C GLY A 299 4.41 -5.54 -39.90
N TYR A 300 4.43 -5.58 -38.58
CA TYR A 300 4.21 -6.81 -37.80
C TYR A 300 2.87 -6.75 -37.08
N VAL A 301 2.28 -7.91 -36.83
CA VAL A 301 1.02 -8.01 -36.08
C VAL A 301 1.25 -7.58 -34.64
N THR A 302 0.54 -6.54 -34.20
CA THR A 302 0.55 -6.06 -32.81
C THR A 302 -0.62 -6.58 -32.01
N SER A 303 -1.77 -6.77 -32.65
CA SER A 303 -2.97 -7.34 -32.04
C SER A 303 -3.70 -8.21 -33.04
N PRO A 304 -3.81 -9.52 -32.82
CA PRO A 304 -4.48 -10.43 -33.76
C PRO A 304 -6.01 -10.25 -33.72
N PHE A 305 -6.67 -10.73 -34.76
CA PHE A 305 -8.12 -10.97 -34.76
C PHE A 305 -8.53 -11.92 -33.63
N GLY A 306 -9.72 -11.71 -33.06
CA GLY A 306 -10.33 -12.65 -32.12
C GLY A 306 -10.86 -12.03 -30.84
N TYR A 307 -11.47 -12.85 -29.99
CA TYR A 307 -12.10 -12.38 -28.77
C TYR A 307 -11.09 -12.04 -27.68
N ARG A 308 -11.18 -10.82 -27.14
CA ARG A 308 -10.29 -10.33 -26.07
C ARG A 308 -11.02 -9.40 -25.10
N VAL A 309 -10.38 -9.13 -23.97
CA VAL A 309 -10.83 -8.08 -23.04
C VAL A 309 -10.31 -6.74 -23.55
N HIS A 310 -11.22 -5.79 -23.80
CA HIS A 310 -10.85 -4.44 -24.23
C HIS A 310 -9.99 -3.76 -23.15
N PRO A 311 -8.78 -3.27 -23.47
CA PRO A 311 -7.80 -2.83 -22.46
C PRO A 311 -8.26 -1.64 -21.59
N ILE A 312 -9.07 -0.74 -22.14
CA ILE A 312 -9.54 0.47 -21.42
C ILE A 312 -10.96 0.30 -20.84
N TYR A 313 -11.90 -0.27 -21.59
CA TYR A 313 -13.28 -0.44 -21.14
C TYR A 313 -13.51 -1.71 -20.31
N GLY A 314 -12.67 -2.75 -20.47
CA GLY A 314 -12.69 -3.96 -19.65
C GLY A 314 -13.79 -4.98 -19.97
N TYR A 315 -14.55 -4.80 -21.05
CA TYR A 315 -15.51 -5.81 -21.51
C TYR A 315 -14.83 -6.83 -22.43
N TYR A 316 -15.45 -8.00 -22.59
CA TYR A 316 -15.01 -9.04 -23.51
C TYR A 316 -15.73 -8.90 -24.86
N GLY A 317 -14.99 -8.86 -25.97
CA GLY A 317 -15.56 -8.70 -27.30
C GLY A 317 -14.62 -9.11 -28.44
N LEU A 318 -15.15 -9.17 -29.66
CA LEU A 318 -14.43 -9.59 -30.86
C LEU A 318 -13.63 -8.43 -31.45
N HIS A 319 -12.30 -8.54 -31.46
CA HIS A 319 -11.45 -7.72 -32.32
C HIS A 319 -11.64 -8.15 -33.77
N ASP A 320 -12.38 -7.36 -34.54
CA ASP A 320 -12.90 -7.68 -35.88
C ASP A 320 -11.87 -7.51 -37.00
N GLY A 321 -10.60 -7.32 -36.66
CA GLY A 321 -9.49 -7.21 -37.60
C GLY A 321 -8.17 -7.57 -36.96
N THR A 322 -7.10 -7.45 -37.75
CA THR A 322 -5.72 -7.60 -37.28
C THR A 322 -5.04 -6.24 -37.33
N ASP A 323 -4.44 -5.85 -36.20
CA ASP A 323 -3.65 -4.62 -36.11
C ASP A 323 -2.20 -4.89 -36.52
N PHE A 324 -1.71 -4.10 -37.46
CA PHE A 324 -0.31 -4.09 -37.90
C PHE A 324 0.38 -2.83 -37.39
N GLY A 325 1.36 -2.99 -36.51
CA GLY A 325 2.16 -1.89 -35.97
C GLY A 325 3.15 -1.36 -37.00
N VAL A 326 3.07 -0.06 -37.29
CA VAL A 326 3.86 0.61 -38.33
C VAL A 326 4.11 2.08 -37.99
N SER A 327 5.11 2.69 -38.62
CA SER A 327 5.31 4.14 -38.51
C SER A 327 4.19 4.90 -39.23
N CYS A 328 3.77 6.04 -38.69
CA CYS A 328 2.84 6.92 -39.40
C CYS A 328 3.41 7.33 -40.77
N GLY A 329 2.53 7.38 -41.78
CA GLY A 329 2.90 7.69 -43.17
C GLY A 329 3.37 6.49 -43.99
N GLN A 330 3.47 5.30 -43.39
CA GLN A 330 3.86 4.10 -44.12
C GLN A 330 2.81 3.68 -45.15
N SER A 331 3.23 3.29 -46.37
CA SER A 331 2.32 2.95 -47.46
C SER A 331 1.42 1.76 -47.12
N LEU A 332 0.12 1.92 -47.38
CA LEU A 332 -0.90 0.87 -47.35
C LEU A 332 -1.11 0.37 -48.78
N PHE A 333 -1.11 -0.96 -48.95
CA PHE A 333 -1.19 -1.61 -50.24
C PHE A 333 -2.55 -2.29 -50.45
N ALA A 334 -3.09 -2.20 -51.66
CA ALA A 334 -4.21 -3.02 -52.11
C ALA A 334 -3.79 -4.50 -52.05
N VAL A 335 -4.45 -5.27 -51.18
CA VAL A 335 -4.08 -6.68 -50.95
C VAL A 335 -4.40 -7.59 -52.15
N ALA A 336 -5.33 -7.15 -53.00
CA ALA A 336 -5.72 -7.77 -54.25
C ALA A 336 -6.31 -6.68 -55.17
N GLY A 337 -6.53 -7.02 -56.44
CA GLY A 337 -7.25 -6.12 -57.36
C GLY A 337 -8.71 -5.97 -56.93
N GLY A 338 -9.26 -4.77 -56.99
CA GLY A 338 -10.60 -4.50 -56.49
C GLY A 338 -11.12 -3.12 -56.84
N THR A 339 -12.32 -2.82 -56.37
CA THR A 339 -12.97 -1.50 -56.52
C THR A 339 -13.23 -0.90 -55.15
N VAL A 340 -12.85 0.35 -54.96
CA VAL A 340 -13.14 1.10 -53.75
C VAL A 340 -14.64 1.38 -53.68
N THR A 341 -15.33 0.87 -52.64
CA THR A 341 -16.78 1.04 -52.50
C THR A 341 -17.17 2.16 -51.55
N ASP A 342 -16.32 2.48 -50.59
CA ASP A 342 -16.55 3.53 -49.60
C ASP A 342 -15.24 4.12 -49.07
N ILE A 343 -15.21 5.44 -48.90
CA ILE A 343 -14.17 6.15 -48.16
C ILE A 343 -14.82 7.21 -47.28
N TYR A 344 -14.62 7.12 -45.96
CA TYR A 344 -15.14 8.15 -45.06
C TYR A 344 -14.34 8.24 -43.77
N TYR A 345 -14.52 9.37 -43.09
CA TYR A 345 -14.03 9.54 -41.73
C TYR A 345 -15.06 9.05 -40.70
N SER A 346 -14.59 8.22 -39.77
CA SER A 346 -15.28 7.81 -38.55
C SER A 346 -14.49 8.33 -37.34
N SER A 347 -15.19 8.77 -36.30
CA SER A 347 -14.51 9.17 -35.07
C SER A 347 -13.80 8.00 -34.38
N VAL A 348 -14.21 6.76 -34.61
CA VAL A 348 -13.57 5.55 -34.04
C VAL A 348 -12.54 4.98 -35.01
N TYR A 349 -12.95 4.62 -36.22
CA TYR A 349 -12.07 3.98 -37.19
C TYR A 349 -11.14 4.94 -37.94
N GLY A 350 -11.24 6.26 -37.68
CA GLY A 350 -10.46 7.26 -38.38
C GLY A 350 -10.85 7.37 -39.85
N ASN A 351 -9.89 7.70 -40.71
CA ASN A 351 -10.07 7.53 -42.14
C ASN A 351 -10.17 6.03 -42.44
N ARG A 352 -11.29 5.63 -43.05
CA ARG A 352 -11.62 4.24 -43.37
C ARG A 352 -11.88 4.09 -44.86
N LEU A 353 -11.39 3.01 -45.45
CA LEU A 353 -11.58 2.63 -46.85
C LEU A 353 -12.07 1.19 -46.93
N TYR A 354 -13.13 0.96 -47.71
CA TYR A 354 -13.61 -0.36 -48.09
C TYR A 354 -13.20 -0.66 -49.54
N LEU A 355 -12.53 -1.79 -49.74
CA LEU A 355 -12.13 -2.29 -51.05
C LEU A 355 -12.84 -3.61 -51.31
N SER A 356 -13.76 -3.60 -52.27
CA SER A 356 -14.43 -4.81 -52.73
C SER A 356 -13.51 -5.59 -53.66
N LEU A 357 -13.26 -6.85 -53.32
CA LEU A 357 -12.48 -7.80 -54.13
C LEU A 357 -13.41 -8.64 -55.02
N GLY A 358 -14.71 -8.41 -54.95
CA GLY A 358 -15.72 -9.17 -55.68
C GLY A 358 -15.93 -10.58 -55.13
N GLN A 359 -16.34 -11.50 -56.01
CA GLN A 359 -16.61 -12.88 -55.64
C GLN A 359 -15.34 -13.72 -55.55
N VAL A 360 -15.19 -14.40 -54.42
CA VAL A 360 -14.14 -15.37 -54.11
C VAL A 360 -14.83 -16.64 -53.60
N ASN A 361 -14.71 -17.75 -54.34
CA ASN A 361 -15.34 -19.03 -54.02
C ASN A 361 -16.86 -18.92 -53.72
N GLY A 362 -17.56 -18.12 -54.52
CA GLY A 362 -19.01 -17.88 -54.39
C GLY A 362 -19.42 -17.00 -53.21
N LYS A 363 -18.45 -16.39 -52.51
CA LYS A 363 -18.70 -15.43 -51.42
C LYS A 363 -18.15 -14.06 -51.81
N ASN A 364 -18.82 -12.99 -51.40
CA ASN A 364 -18.30 -11.64 -51.60
C ASN A 364 -17.22 -11.35 -50.56
N MET A 365 -16.08 -10.86 -51.02
CA MET A 365 -14.95 -10.52 -50.16
C MET A 365 -14.71 -9.02 -50.23
N THR A 366 -14.68 -8.38 -49.07
CA THR A 366 -14.37 -6.96 -48.93
C THR A 366 -13.31 -6.81 -47.86
N VAL A 367 -12.31 -5.97 -48.11
CA VAL A 367 -11.28 -5.68 -47.12
C VAL A 367 -11.39 -4.23 -46.70
N VAL A 368 -11.02 -3.97 -45.45
CA VAL A 368 -11.18 -2.65 -44.84
C VAL A 368 -9.87 -2.20 -44.24
N TYR A 369 -9.48 -0.98 -44.60
CA TYR A 369 -8.33 -0.28 -44.04
C TYR A 369 -8.84 0.79 -43.10
N ASN A 370 -8.29 0.89 -41.90
CA ASN A 370 -8.70 1.88 -40.90
C ASN A 370 -7.49 2.68 -40.38
N HIS A 371 -7.78 3.74 -39.62
CA HIS A 371 -6.83 4.62 -38.95
C HIS A 371 -5.84 5.35 -39.86
N ALA A 372 -6.05 5.32 -41.18
CA ALA A 372 -5.13 5.89 -42.16
C ALA A 372 -4.91 7.40 -41.92
N ALA A 373 -3.71 7.89 -42.22
CA ALA A 373 -3.44 9.33 -42.29
C ALA A 373 -4.22 9.98 -43.45
N GLY A 374 -4.42 9.21 -44.53
CA GLY A 374 -5.24 9.56 -45.68
C GLY A 374 -5.13 8.48 -46.76
N TYR A 375 -6.03 8.54 -47.75
CA TYR A 375 -6.04 7.66 -48.93
C TYR A 375 -5.66 8.43 -50.18
N ARG A 376 -5.07 7.73 -51.16
CA ARG A 376 -4.69 8.28 -52.47
C ARG A 376 -5.71 7.99 -53.56
N VAL A 377 -6.68 7.14 -53.25
CA VAL A 377 -7.74 6.66 -54.15
C VAL A 377 -9.10 7.20 -53.72
N GLY A 378 -10.07 7.21 -54.63
CA GLY A 378 -11.44 7.68 -54.41
C GLY A 378 -12.50 6.56 -54.49
N GLU A 379 -13.72 6.85 -54.04
CA GLU A 379 -14.86 5.94 -54.24
C GLU A 379 -15.10 5.67 -55.73
N GLY A 380 -15.32 4.40 -56.08
CA GLY A 380 -15.49 3.93 -57.46
C GLY A 380 -14.20 3.61 -58.22
N GLU A 381 -13.04 3.96 -57.67
CA GLU A 381 -11.74 3.70 -58.30
C GLU A 381 -11.38 2.21 -58.28
N GLN A 382 -10.81 1.71 -59.39
CA GLN A 382 -10.27 0.37 -59.48
C GLN A 382 -8.77 0.39 -59.22
N VAL A 383 -8.30 -0.52 -58.37
CA VAL A 383 -6.88 -0.62 -57.98
C VAL A 383 -6.34 -2.00 -58.29
N ALA A 384 -5.04 -2.07 -58.61
CA ALA A 384 -4.34 -3.33 -58.82
C ALA A 384 -3.74 -3.87 -57.52
N ARG A 385 -3.50 -5.19 -57.45
CA ARG A 385 -2.78 -5.82 -56.33
C ARG A 385 -1.41 -5.16 -56.15
N GLY A 386 -1.09 -4.76 -54.92
CA GLY A 386 0.17 -4.11 -54.56
C GLY A 386 0.20 -2.59 -54.80
N GLU A 387 -0.86 -2.01 -55.35
CA GLU A 387 -0.98 -0.56 -55.53
C GLU A 387 -1.09 0.17 -54.18
N VAL A 388 -0.48 1.35 -54.05
CA VAL A 388 -0.56 2.15 -52.83
C VAL A 388 -1.90 2.86 -52.75
N VAL A 389 -2.77 2.40 -51.85
CA VAL A 389 -4.12 2.96 -51.65
C VAL A 389 -4.15 4.09 -50.62
N GLY A 390 -3.15 4.18 -49.75
CA GLY A 390 -3.10 5.19 -48.70
C GLY A 390 -1.87 5.10 -47.82
N TYR A 391 -1.94 5.74 -46.67
CA TYR A 391 -0.85 5.80 -45.70
C TYR A 391 -1.34 5.52 -44.28
N ALA A 392 -0.63 4.68 -43.54
CA ALA A 392 -0.93 4.37 -42.14
C ALA A 392 -0.91 5.64 -41.28
N GLY A 393 -1.77 5.68 -40.26
CA GLY A 393 -1.90 6.85 -39.40
C GLY A 393 -2.35 6.50 -37.99
N ASP A 394 -2.77 7.53 -37.28
CA ASP A 394 -3.30 7.48 -35.91
C ASP A 394 -4.63 8.26 -35.84
N THR A 395 -5.45 8.14 -36.90
CA THR A 395 -6.74 8.83 -36.97
C THR A 395 -7.84 8.03 -36.26
N GLY A 396 -8.81 8.75 -35.68
CA GLY A 396 -9.91 8.15 -34.93
C GLY A 396 -9.53 7.83 -33.47
N TRP A 397 -10.12 6.77 -32.93
CA TRP A 397 -9.74 6.19 -31.65
C TRP A 397 -8.63 5.20 -31.96
N SER A 398 -7.42 5.61 -31.68
CA SER A 398 -6.22 4.84 -31.92
C SER A 398 -5.24 5.15 -30.79
N THR A 399 -4.49 4.13 -30.36
CA THR A 399 -3.46 4.25 -29.32
C THR A 399 -2.10 4.67 -29.88
N GLY A 400 -1.91 4.57 -31.19
CA GLY A 400 -0.69 4.97 -31.89
C GLY A 400 -0.74 4.59 -33.37
N CYS A 401 0.31 4.89 -34.14
CA CYS A 401 0.34 4.60 -35.56
C CYS A 401 0.22 3.08 -35.82
N HIS A 402 -0.85 2.66 -36.49
CA HIS A 402 -1.05 1.27 -36.91
C HIS A 402 -2.05 1.19 -38.08
N LEU A 403 -2.16 0.01 -38.68
CA LEU A 403 -3.27 -0.34 -39.57
C LEU A 403 -4.16 -1.38 -38.88
N HIS A 404 -5.41 -1.04 -38.60
CA HIS A 404 -6.43 -2.04 -38.29
C HIS A 404 -7.06 -2.55 -39.59
N PHE A 405 -6.75 -3.80 -39.95
CA PHE A 405 -7.14 -4.42 -41.21
C PHE A 405 -8.20 -5.49 -40.98
N THR A 406 -9.35 -5.36 -41.65
CA THR A 406 -10.47 -6.30 -41.54
C THR A 406 -10.70 -6.98 -42.87
N VAL A 407 -11.00 -8.28 -42.83
CA VAL A 407 -11.53 -9.03 -43.97
C VAL A 407 -12.98 -9.38 -43.68
N LEU A 408 -13.88 -8.97 -44.57
CA LEU A 408 -15.31 -9.28 -44.52
C LEU A 408 -15.64 -10.32 -45.60
N VAL A 409 -16.25 -11.42 -45.19
CA VAL A 409 -16.79 -12.45 -46.08
C VAL A 409 -18.30 -12.47 -45.94
N ASN A 410 -19.02 -12.09 -47.01
CA ASN A 410 -20.47 -11.85 -47.00
C ASN A 410 -20.90 -10.88 -45.87
N GLY A 411 -20.09 -9.85 -45.61
CA GLY A 411 -20.37 -8.84 -44.59
C GLY A 411 -19.94 -9.20 -43.16
N GLU A 412 -19.52 -10.45 -42.91
CA GLU A 412 -19.06 -10.90 -41.60
C GLU A 412 -17.53 -10.86 -41.47
N PRO A 413 -16.98 -10.34 -40.35
CA PRO A 413 -15.55 -10.29 -40.13
C PRO A 413 -14.96 -11.68 -39.89
N VAL A 414 -13.84 -11.95 -40.56
CA VAL A 414 -13.07 -13.20 -40.43
C VAL A 414 -11.61 -12.86 -40.20
N ASP A 415 -10.86 -13.81 -39.63
CA ASP A 415 -9.43 -13.63 -39.39
C ASP A 415 -8.68 -13.34 -40.72
N PRO A 416 -8.09 -12.13 -40.88
CA PRO A 416 -7.33 -11.78 -42.06
C PRO A 416 -6.15 -12.71 -42.33
N MET A 417 -5.58 -13.32 -41.29
CA MET A 417 -4.39 -14.17 -41.39
C MET A 417 -4.65 -15.48 -42.13
N ASN A 418 -5.92 -15.87 -42.32
CA ASN A 418 -6.29 -17.04 -43.12
C ASN A 418 -6.15 -16.81 -44.64
N PHE A 419 -5.94 -15.56 -45.07
CA PHE A 419 -5.92 -15.18 -46.49
C PHE A 419 -4.60 -14.55 -46.95
N ILE A 420 -3.75 -14.11 -46.00
CA ILE A 420 -2.47 -13.41 -46.24
C ILE A 420 -1.32 -14.41 -46.38
#